data_AF-A0A957ZFF9-F1
#
_entry.id   AF-A0A957ZFF9-F1
#
_cell.length_a   1.000
_cell.length_b   1.000
_cell.length_c   1.000
_cell.angle_alpha   90.00
_cell.angle_beta   90.00
_cell.angle_gamma   90.00
#
_symmetry.space_group_name_H-M   'P 1'
#
loop_
_entity.id
_entity.type
_entity.pdbx_description
1 polymer ?
#
loop_
_entity_poly.entity_id
_entity_poly.type
_entity_poly.pdbx_seq_one_letter_code
_entity_poly.pdbx_strand_id
1 'polypeptide(L)'
;ARAVVGLRLLNGVADRAVLAPNCYQLDAPSHAAEKIGFTADTLAWRAWLSTLDLEDATPDQIAVLEESTPTAKTSPYYLLLVQDVDALRERSKLYNAIMYGPRGLKRAYRELAAVATSRINGCAYCASVHVQRYTQLTKQPEVMQRILEQGVDAPLEMPERAIVDYAAKLTRAPIAMTPADLEPLRHGDFNDQEILDVTHASAMFAWANRLMQTLGEPVAG
;
A
#
# COMPACT_ATOMS: atom_id res chain seq x y z
N ALA A 1 -16.59 -0.03 7.32
CA ALA A 1 -16.61 -1.24 8.17
C ALA A 1 -16.64 -2.51 7.32
N ARG A 2 -15.51 -2.91 6.70
CA ARG A 2 -15.35 -4.18 5.94
C ARG A 2 -13.89 -4.33 5.52
N ALA A 3 -13.08 -5.00 6.35
CA ALA A 3 -11.77 -5.59 6.03
C ALA A 3 -11.13 -6.29 7.24
N VAL A 4 -11.62 -6.05 8.47
CA VAL A 4 -11.08 -6.69 9.70
C VAL A 4 -11.48 -8.18 9.83
N VAL A 5 -12.19 -8.75 8.84
CA VAL A 5 -12.75 -10.11 8.90
C VAL A 5 -11.87 -11.15 8.19
N GLY A 6 -10.92 -10.72 7.35
CA GLY A 6 -10.20 -11.61 6.41
C GLY A 6 -9.37 -12.73 7.03
N LEU A 7 -8.91 -12.60 8.28
CA LEU A 7 -8.08 -13.62 8.96
C LEU A 7 -8.60 -14.05 10.34
N ARG A 8 -9.58 -13.35 10.92
CA ARG A 8 -10.23 -13.81 12.18
C ARG A 8 -10.96 -15.16 12.02
N LEU A 9 -11.35 -15.51 10.80
CA LEU A 9 -12.08 -16.74 10.49
C LEU A 9 -11.18 -17.97 10.31
N LEU A 10 -9.91 -17.78 9.94
CA LEU A 10 -8.95 -18.88 9.84
C LEU A 10 -8.52 -19.41 11.22
N ASN A 11 -8.76 -18.62 12.29
CA ASN A 11 -8.45 -18.96 13.68
C ASN A 11 -9.68 -19.39 14.51
N GLY A 12 -10.75 -19.90 13.86
CA GLY A 12 -11.73 -20.74 14.56
C GLY A 12 -12.78 -20.04 15.44
N VAL A 13 -13.06 -18.75 15.24
CA VAL A 13 -14.23 -18.11 15.89
C VAL A 13 -15.47 -18.21 14.98
N ALA A 14 -15.94 -19.44 14.76
CA ALA A 14 -17.34 -19.89 14.67
C ALA A 14 -17.38 -21.35 14.16
N ASP A 15 -18.03 -22.20 14.97
CA ASP A 15 -18.32 -23.65 14.85
C ASP A 15 -17.63 -24.50 13.74
N ARG A 16 -16.82 -25.45 14.23
CA ARG A 16 -16.38 -26.72 13.63
C ARG A 16 -16.19 -26.75 12.10
N ALA A 17 -14.93 -26.74 11.66
CA ALA A 17 -14.53 -27.46 10.45
C ALA A 17 -13.05 -27.89 10.45
N VAL A 18 -12.83 -29.01 9.77
CA VAL A 18 -11.66 -29.90 9.71
C VAL A 18 -10.43 -29.23 9.09
N LEU A 19 -9.25 -29.47 9.67
CA LEU A 19 -7.94 -28.99 9.18
C LEU A 19 -7.40 -29.89 8.05
N ALA A 20 -6.88 -29.27 6.99
CA ALA A 20 -6.18 -29.95 5.89
C ALA A 20 -4.67 -30.13 6.22
N PRO A 21 -3.96 -31.11 5.64
CA PRO A 21 -2.65 -31.57 6.15
C PRO A 21 -1.44 -30.64 5.92
N ASN A 22 -1.60 -29.47 5.29
CA ASN A 22 -0.49 -28.54 4.99
C ASN A 22 -0.79 -27.08 5.43
N CYS A 23 -1.67 -26.90 6.42
CA CYS A 23 -1.93 -25.56 6.96
C CYS A 23 -0.79 -25.15 7.91
N TYR A 24 -0.11 -24.04 7.59
CA TYR A 24 0.78 -23.34 8.52
C TYR A 24 0.05 -23.18 9.88
N GLN A 25 0.67 -23.61 10.98
CA GLN A 25 0.18 -23.28 12.32
C GLN A 25 0.40 -21.79 12.53
N LEU A 26 -0.67 -21.01 12.37
CA LEU A 26 -0.66 -19.58 12.59
C LEU A 26 -1.21 -19.30 13.98
N ASP A 27 -0.35 -18.88 14.91
CA ASP A 27 -0.79 -18.46 16.24
C ASP A 27 -1.66 -17.20 16.14
N ALA A 28 -2.65 -17.09 17.03
CA ALA A 28 -3.54 -15.93 17.07
C ALA A 28 -2.79 -14.65 17.50
N PRO A 29 -3.25 -13.46 17.07
CA PRO A 29 -2.66 -12.20 17.50
C PRO A 29 -2.72 -12.07 19.03
N SER A 30 -1.61 -11.72 19.66
CA SER A 30 -1.51 -11.62 21.12
C SER A 30 -2.04 -10.31 21.71
N HIS A 31 -2.50 -9.35 20.88
CA HIS A 31 -2.80 -7.97 21.28
C HIS A 31 -4.03 -7.38 20.57
N ALA A 32 -4.68 -6.39 21.19
CA ALA A 32 -5.77 -5.61 20.59
C ALA A 32 -5.24 -4.54 19.62
N ALA A 33 -5.98 -4.30 18.54
CA ALA A 33 -5.57 -3.36 17.50
C ALA A 33 -5.60 -1.89 17.97
N GLU A 34 -4.53 -1.15 17.70
CA GLU A 34 -4.42 0.28 18.02
C GLU A 34 -5.21 1.13 17.00
N LYS A 35 -5.97 2.13 17.48
CA LYS A 35 -6.71 3.05 16.59
C LYS A 35 -5.80 4.19 16.15
N ILE A 36 -4.97 3.94 15.14
CA ILE A 36 -4.12 4.97 14.53
C ILE A 36 -4.87 5.68 13.39
N GLY A 37 -4.95 7.00 13.49
CA GLY A 37 -5.49 7.86 12.44
C GLY A 37 -4.51 8.08 11.28
N PHE A 38 -4.95 8.79 10.25
CA PHE A 38 -4.05 9.21 9.18
C PHE A 38 -3.11 10.31 9.68
N THR A 39 -1.80 10.12 9.49
CA THR A 39 -0.75 11.03 9.95
C THR A 39 0.38 11.13 8.93
N ALA A 40 1.18 12.18 9.03
CA ALA A 40 2.47 12.30 8.35
C ALA A 40 3.62 11.68 9.15
N ASP A 41 3.39 11.33 10.42
CA ASP A 41 4.39 10.74 11.30
C ASP A 41 4.85 9.37 10.81
N THR A 42 6.06 8.99 11.22
CA THR A 42 6.56 7.64 10.98
C THR A 42 5.78 6.65 11.81
N LEU A 43 5.22 5.67 11.13
CA LEU A 43 4.55 4.54 11.75
C LEU A 43 5.42 3.30 11.58
N ALA A 44 5.44 2.44 12.59
CA ALA A 44 5.89 1.07 12.42
C ALA A 44 4.71 0.20 11.96
N TRP A 45 5.03 -1.01 11.46
CA TRP A 45 4.02 -1.99 11.07
C TRP A 45 4.29 -3.29 11.81
N ARG A 46 3.24 -3.83 12.42
CA ARG A 46 3.29 -5.07 13.18
C ARG A 46 2.54 -6.16 12.41
N ALA A 47 3.22 -7.27 12.15
CA ALA A 47 2.61 -8.45 11.55
C ALA A 47 1.63 -9.12 12.54
N TRP A 48 0.55 -9.70 12.02
CA TRP A 48 -0.35 -10.57 12.79
C TRP A 48 0.09 -12.03 12.78
N LEU A 49 0.99 -12.39 11.87
CA LEU A 49 1.59 -13.71 11.74
C LEU A 49 3.07 -13.64 12.08
N SER A 50 3.67 -14.77 12.47
CA SER A 50 5.10 -14.87 12.69
C SER A 50 5.88 -14.43 11.46
N THR A 51 6.95 -13.65 11.65
CA THR A 51 7.87 -13.22 10.59
C THR A 51 9.09 -14.13 10.54
N LEU A 52 9.78 -14.19 9.40
CA LEU A 52 11.06 -14.89 9.28
C LEU A 52 12.09 -14.36 10.30
N ASP A 53 12.70 -15.26 11.07
CA ASP A 53 13.97 -14.99 11.76
C ASP A 53 15.11 -15.09 10.74
N LEU A 54 15.95 -14.06 10.69
CA LEU A 54 17.06 -14.01 9.75
C LEU A 54 18.13 -15.06 10.04
N GLU A 55 18.23 -15.56 11.27
CA GLU A 55 19.15 -16.63 11.63
C GLU A 55 18.75 -17.97 10.97
N ASP A 56 17.45 -18.17 10.73
CA ASP A 56 16.88 -19.37 10.12
C ASP A 56 16.64 -19.21 8.60
N ALA A 57 17.01 -18.08 8.02
CA ALA A 57 16.70 -17.75 6.64
C ALA A 57 17.44 -18.64 5.64
N THR A 58 16.69 -19.17 4.66
CA THR A 58 17.31 -19.86 3.51
C THR A 58 18.06 -18.87 2.62
N PRO A 59 19.05 -19.33 1.83
CA PRO A 59 19.76 -18.47 0.87
C PRO A 59 18.82 -17.75 -0.10
N ASP A 60 17.76 -18.42 -0.57
CA ASP A 60 16.79 -17.83 -1.50
C ASP A 60 15.94 -16.73 -0.85
N GLN A 61 15.54 -16.91 0.41
CA GLN A 61 14.85 -15.86 1.17
C GLN A 61 15.75 -14.63 1.36
N ILE A 62 17.02 -14.83 1.71
CA ILE A 62 17.99 -13.74 1.82
C ILE A 62 18.15 -13.00 0.50
N ALA A 63 18.32 -13.72 -0.62
CA ALA A 63 18.48 -13.13 -1.94
C ALA A 63 17.28 -12.25 -2.33
N VAL A 64 16.04 -12.75 -2.14
CA VAL A 64 14.84 -11.97 -2.47
C VAL A 64 14.67 -10.74 -1.59
N LEU A 65 15.04 -10.81 -0.30
CA LEU A 65 15.03 -9.63 0.57
C LEU A 65 16.01 -8.56 0.06
N GLU A 66 17.21 -8.95 -0.34
CA GLU A 66 18.23 -8.03 -0.88
C GLU A 66 17.80 -7.39 -2.21
N GLU A 67 17.18 -8.17 -3.09
CA GLU A 67 16.63 -7.71 -4.37
C GLU A 67 15.44 -6.76 -4.20
N SER A 68 14.72 -6.84 -3.08
CA SER A 68 13.43 -6.16 -2.89
C SER A 68 13.56 -4.67 -2.59
N THR A 69 14.23 -4.32 -1.49
CA THR A 69 14.43 -2.94 -1.02
C THR A 69 15.53 -2.92 0.04
N PRO A 70 16.32 -1.83 0.19
CA PRO A 70 17.39 -1.76 1.19
C PRO A 70 16.96 -2.04 2.64
N THR A 71 15.68 -1.84 2.96
CA THR A 71 15.13 -2.04 4.31
C THR A 71 14.39 -3.37 4.47
N ALA A 72 14.46 -4.30 3.51
CA ALA A 72 13.63 -5.51 3.51
C ALA A 72 13.94 -6.42 4.72
N LYS A 73 15.23 -6.61 5.05
CA LYS A 73 15.67 -7.44 6.17
C LYS A 73 15.27 -6.90 7.54
N THR A 74 14.90 -5.63 7.65
CA THR A 74 14.44 -5.00 8.90
C THR A 74 12.96 -4.65 8.88
N SER A 75 12.25 -4.96 7.80
CA SER A 75 10.83 -4.66 7.66
C SER A 75 10.00 -5.90 8.01
N PRO A 76 9.17 -5.86 9.07
CA PRO A 76 8.31 -6.99 9.43
C PRO A 76 7.37 -7.40 8.28
N TYR A 77 7.01 -6.46 7.40
CA TYR A 77 6.21 -6.77 6.21
C TYR A 77 6.96 -7.65 5.20
N TYR A 78 8.21 -7.32 4.89
CA TYR A 78 9.02 -8.14 3.99
C TYR A 78 9.41 -9.48 4.62
N LEU A 79 9.76 -9.48 5.91
CA LEU A 79 10.03 -10.70 6.67
C LEU A 79 8.82 -11.62 6.80
N LEU A 80 7.60 -11.08 6.75
CA LEU A 80 6.40 -11.90 6.63
C LEU A 80 6.23 -12.46 5.22
N LEU A 81 6.28 -11.60 4.21
CA LEU A 81 5.98 -12.00 2.82
C LEU A 81 7.01 -12.97 2.22
N VAL A 82 8.27 -12.93 2.68
CA VAL A 82 9.34 -13.80 2.16
C VAL A 82 9.12 -15.29 2.47
N GLN A 83 8.13 -15.63 3.30
CA GLN A 83 7.69 -17.01 3.46
C GLN A 83 7.16 -17.61 2.15
N ASP A 84 6.69 -16.77 1.22
CA ASP A 84 6.48 -17.11 -0.19
C ASP A 84 7.49 -16.33 -1.06
N VAL A 85 8.63 -16.97 -1.31
CA VAL A 85 9.78 -16.38 -2.01
C VAL A 85 9.41 -15.90 -3.41
N ASP A 86 8.65 -16.70 -4.16
CA ASP A 86 8.31 -16.39 -5.54
C ASP A 86 7.30 -15.24 -5.63
N ALA A 87 6.27 -15.25 -4.77
CA ALA A 87 5.31 -14.15 -4.70
C ALA A 87 5.99 -12.83 -4.30
N LEU A 88 6.89 -12.85 -3.31
CA LEU A 88 7.61 -11.63 -2.92
C LEU A 88 8.53 -11.13 -4.04
N ARG A 89 9.25 -12.02 -4.72
CA ARG A 89 10.16 -11.65 -5.81
C ARG A 89 9.40 -10.92 -6.94
N GLU A 90 8.29 -11.50 -7.41
CA GLU A 90 7.51 -10.90 -8.49
C GLU A 90 6.81 -9.60 -8.06
N ARG A 91 6.30 -9.55 -6.83
CA ARG A 91 5.81 -8.30 -6.24
C ARG A 91 6.88 -7.22 -6.28
N SER A 92 8.08 -7.50 -5.79
CA SER A 92 9.13 -6.51 -5.65
C SER A 92 9.58 -5.96 -6.99
N LYS A 93 9.68 -6.81 -8.02
CA LYS A 93 9.92 -6.37 -9.40
C LYS A 93 8.84 -5.42 -9.90
N LEU A 94 7.56 -5.79 -9.74
CA LEU A 94 6.44 -4.97 -10.17
C LEU A 94 6.39 -3.63 -9.43
N TYR A 95 6.52 -3.66 -8.09
CA TYR A 95 6.55 -2.46 -7.27
C TYR A 95 7.68 -1.52 -7.68
N ASN A 96 8.88 -2.07 -7.91
CA ASN A 96 10.04 -1.27 -8.28
C ASN A 96 9.91 -0.66 -9.68
N ALA A 97 9.37 -1.43 -10.64
CA ALA A 97 9.07 -0.92 -11.98
C ALA A 97 8.06 0.24 -11.95
N ILE A 98 6.99 0.10 -11.15
CA ILE A 98 5.96 1.14 -11.01
C ILE A 98 6.52 2.36 -10.26
N MET A 99 7.11 2.19 -9.08
CA MET A 99 7.44 3.34 -8.22
C MET A 99 8.76 4.03 -8.56
N TYR A 100 9.73 3.31 -9.10
CA TYR A 100 11.08 3.82 -9.37
C TYR A 100 11.46 3.80 -10.86
N GLY A 101 10.55 3.37 -11.74
CA GLY A 101 10.78 3.39 -13.18
C GLY A 101 11.18 4.79 -13.69
N PRO A 102 12.24 4.91 -14.52
CA PRO A 102 12.87 6.19 -14.86
C PRO A 102 12.14 7.01 -15.92
N ARG A 103 11.09 6.46 -16.53
CA ARG A 103 10.30 7.09 -17.61
C ARG A 103 8.86 7.29 -17.15
N GLY A 104 8.14 8.15 -17.86
CA GLY A 104 6.73 8.43 -17.61
C GLY A 104 6.55 9.38 -16.42
N LEU A 105 5.52 9.11 -15.62
CA LEU A 105 5.05 10.03 -14.59
C LEU A 105 6.12 10.25 -13.51
N LYS A 106 6.29 11.51 -13.09
CA LYS A 106 7.16 11.86 -11.96
C LYS A 106 6.82 11.02 -10.74
N ARG A 107 7.85 10.51 -10.04
CA ARG A 107 7.67 9.69 -8.83
C ARG A 107 6.73 10.33 -7.82
N ALA A 108 6.83 11.64 -7.58
CA ALA A 108 5.94 12.36 -6.67
C ALA A 108 4.45 12.13 -6.98
N TYR A 109 4.05 12.14 -8.26
CA TYR A 109 2.66 11.91 -8.63
C TYR A 109 2.23 10.45 -8.51
N ARG A 110 3.17 9.49 -8.61
CA ARG A 110 2.93 8.09 -8.23
C ARG A 110 2.69 7.97 -6.72
N GLU A 111 3.48 8.66 -5.90
CA GLU A 111 3.26 8.75 -4.44
C GLU A 111 1.90 9.39 -4.12
N LEU A 112 1.47 10.41 -4.87
CA LEU A 112 0.16 11.06 -4.68
C LEU A 112 -1.01 10.10 -4.96
N ALA A 113 -0.95 9.34 -6.07
CA ALA A 113 -1.92 8.31 -6.38
C ALA A 113 -1.96 7.22 -5.29
N ALA A 114 -0.79 6.86 -4.73
CA ALA A 114 -0.66 5.94 -3.60
C ALA A 114 -1.37 6.47 -2.34
N VAL A 115 -1.16 7.76 -2.01
CA VAL A 115 -1.82 8.41 -0.87
C VAL A 115 -3.33 8.43 -1.06
N ALA A 116 -3.84 8.89 -2.22
CA ALA A 116 -5.28 8.95 -2.48
C ALA A 116 -5.95 7.58 -2.34
N THR A 117 -5.34 6.55 -2.95
CA THR A 117 -5.80 5.16 -2.86
C THR A 117 -5.79 4.65 -1.41
N SER A 118 -4.71 4.90 -0.68
CA SER A 118 -4.55 4.47 0.71
C SER A 118 -5.50 5.18 1.68
N ARG A 119 -5.79 6.47 1.46
CA ARG A 119 -6.78 7.23 2.21
C ARG A 119 -8.18 6.66 2.06
N ILE A 120 -8.57 6.24 0.86
CA ILE A 120 -9.86 5.61 0.60
C ILE A 120 -9.94 4.21 1.20
N ASN A 121 -8.89 3.42 1.03
CA ASN A 121 -8.86 2.04 1.51
C ASN A 121 -8.70 1.91 3.03
N GLY A 122 -8.39 3.00 3.75
CA GLY A 122 -8.20 2.95 5.20
C GLY A 122 -6.79 2.57 5.65
N CYS A 123 -5.81 2.44 4.76
CA CYS A 123 -4.45 2.03 5.15
C CYS A 123 -3.65 3.23 5.70
N ALA A 124 -3.70 3.45 7.01
CA ALA A 124 -2.97 4.53 7.69
C ALA A 124 -1.44 4.42 7.51
N TYR A 125 -0.87 3.22 7.64
CA TYR A 125 0.56 2.98 7.41
C TYR A 125 1.00 3.36 5.99
N CYS A 126 0.26 2.88 5.00
CA CYS A 126 0.57 3.16 3.61
C CYS A 126 0.48 4.67 3.35
N ALA A 127 -0.59 5.31 3.80
CA ALA A 127 -0.76 6.75 3.66
C ALA A 127 0.41 7.53 4.29
N SER A 128 0.87 7.18 5.51
CA SER A 128 1.95 7.91 6.17
C SER A 128 3.28 7.79 5.41
N VAL A 129 3.66 6.58 4.98
CA VAL A 129 4.86 6.35 4.17
C VAL A 129 4.83 7.19 2.89
N HIS A 130 3.73 7.17 2.15
CA HIS A 130 3.63 7.84 0.86
C HIS A 130 3.47 9.37 1.00
N VAL A 131 2.85 9.86 2.07
CA VAL A 131 2.85 11.29 2.43
C VAL A 131 4.28 11.80 2.64
N GLN A 132 5.08 11.06 3.42
CA GLN A 132 6.47 11.44 3.66
C GLN A 132 7.28 11.45 2.37
N ARG A 133 7.13 10.44 1.50
CA ARG A 133 7.83 10.38 0.21
C ARG A 133 7.41 11.51 -0.72
N TYR A 134 6.12 11.80 -0.85
CA TYR A 134 5.66 12.95 -1.63
C TYR A 134 6.32 14.24 -1.14
N THR A 135 6.22 14.50 0.18
CA THR A 135 6.74 15.72 0.80
C THR A 135 8.25 15.85 0.63
N GLN A 136 9.00 14.74 0.74
CA GLN A 136 10.44 14.71 0.51
C GLN A 136 10.81 15.08 -0.92
N LEU A 137 10.03 14.64 -1.91
CA LEU A 137 10.27 14.86 -3.34
C LEU A 137 9.86 16.26 -3.81
N THR A 138 8.72 16.78 -3.34
CA THR A 138 8.13 18.03 -3.83
C THR A 138 8.43 19.24 -2.97
N LYS A 139 8.76 19.01 -1.68
CA LYS A 139 8.83 20.04 -0.63
C LYS A 139 7.50 20.79 -0.42
N GLN A 140 6.37 20.13 -0.72
CA GLN A 140 5.01 20.68 -0.61
C GLN A 140 4.20 19.93 0.47
N PRO A 141 4.46 20.17 1.77
CA PRO A 141 3.72 19.51 2.85
C PRO A 141 2.22 19.87 2.87
N GLU A 142 1.85 21.06 2.39
CA GLU A 142 0.48 21.59 2.41
C GLU A 142 -0.51 20.76 1.56
N VAL A 143 -0.05 20.15 0.46
CA VAL A 143 -0.87 19.22 -0.33
C VAL A 143 -1.22 18.00 0.52
N MET A 144 -0.24 17.43 1.22
CA MET A 144 -0.44 16.24 2.05
C MET A 144 -1.27 16.55 3.30
N GLN A 145 -1.03 17.69 3.96
CA GLN A 145 -1.82 18.13 5.11
C GLN A 145 -3.31 18.23 4.77
N ARG A 146 -3.66 18.86 3.65
CA ARG A 146 -5.05 18.95 3.18
C ARG A 146 -5.68 17.57 2.97
N ILE A 147 -4.97 16.64 2.33
CA ILE A 147 -5.47 15.28 2.10
C ILE A 147 -5.60 14.47 3.41
N LEU A 148 -4.68 14.67 4.36
CA LEU A 148 -4.75 14.01 5.67
C LEU A 148 -5.96 14.50 6.46
N GLU A 149 -6.20 15.81 6.51
CA GLU A 149 -7.27 16.43 7.30
C GLU A 149 -8.66 16.25 6.65
N GLN A 150 -8.75 16.51 5.34
CA GLN A 150 -10.04 16.65 4.64
C GLN A 150 -10.34 15.47 3.71
N GLY A 151 -9.40 14.54 3.55
CA GLY A 151 -9.55 13.37 2.67
C GLY A 151 -9.27 13.68 1.21
N VAL A 152 -9.67 12.76 0.32
CA VAL A 152 -9.44 12.88 -1.14
C VAL A 152 -10.29 13.96 -1.81
N ASP A 153 -11.27 14.49 -1.09
CA ASP A 153 -12.17 15.53 -1.58
C ASP A 153 -11.65 16.94 -1.21
N ALA A 154 -10.46 17.04 -0.60
CA ALA A 154 -9.80 18.30 -0.26
C ALA A 154 -9.60 19.22 -1.49
N PRO A 155 -9.65 20.55 -1.30
CA PRO A 155 -9.36 21.49 -2.37
C PRO A 155 -7.88 21.44 -2.74
N LEU A 156 -7.60 21.06 -3.98
CA LEU A 156 -6.26 20.94 -4.55
C LEU A 156 -6.21 21.67 -5.89
N GLU A 157 -5.03 22.16 -6.25
CA GLU A 157 -4.77 22.76 -7.55
C GLU A 157 -4.40 21.70 -8.59
N MET A 158 -4.34 22.12 -9.86
CA MET A 158 -3.80 21.28 -10.92
C MET A 158 -2.25 21.27 -10.85
N PRO A 159 -1.60 20.13 -11.13
CA PRO A 159 -2.21 18.89 -11.62
C PRO A 159 -2.62 17.89 -10.53
N GLU A 160 -2.37 18.15 -9.25
CA GLU A 160 -2.64 17.22 -8.13
C GLU A 160 -4.11 16.80 -8.04
N ARG A 161 -5.04 17.74 -8.25
CA ARG A 161 -6.49 17.48 -8.25
C ARG A 161 -6.87 16.37 -9.23
N ALA A 162 -6.38 16.42 -10.47
CA ALA A 162 -6.72 15.44 -11.51
C ALA A 162 -6.22 14.03 -11.16
N ILE A 163 -5.02 13.92 -10.59
CA ILE A 163 -4.47 12.64 -10.12
C ILE A 163 -5.32 12.07 -8.98
N VAL A 164 -5.66 12.91 -7.99
CA VAL A 164 -6.45 12.48 -6.82
C VAL A 164 -7.86 12.07 -7.25
N ASP A 165 -8.53 12.81 -8.13
CA ASP A 165 -9.85 12.46 -8.67
C ASP A 165 -9.83 11.11 -9.38
N TYR A 166 -8.89 10.95 -10.31
CA TYR A 166 -8.75 9.72 -11.09
C TYR A 166 -8.48 8.51 -10.17
N ALA A 167 -7.49 8.62 -9.29
CA ALA A 167 -7.14 7.56 -8.34
C ALA A 167 -8.32 7.26 -7.39
N ALA A 168 -9.05 8.28 -6.96
CA ALA A 168 -10.18 8.12 -6.05
C ALA A 168 -11.35 7.39 -6.72
N LYS A 169 -11.71 7.79 -7.94
CA LYS A 169 -12.80 7.14 -8.69
C LYS A 169 -12.42 5.71 -9.06
N LEU A 170 -11.20 5.48 -9.54
CA LEU A 170 -10.70 4.15 -9.87
C LEU A 170 -10.71 3.21 -8.65
N THR A 171 -10.40 3.74 -7.46
CA THR A 171 -10.42 2.95 -6.21
C THR A 171 -11.85 2.65 -5.74
N ARG A 172 -12.76 3.64 -5.78
CA ARG A 172 -14.13 3.51 -5.27
C ARG A 172 -15.04 2.72 -6.20
N ALA A 173 -14.96 2.97 -7.51
CA ALA A 173 -15.91 2.47 -8.50
C ALA A 173 -15.24 2.31 -9.88
N PRO A 174 -14.31 1.35 -10.05
CA PRO A 174 -13.59 1.16 -11.32
C PRO A 174 -14.53 0.88 -12.50
N ILE A 175 -15.67 0.22 -12.26
CA ILE A 175 -16.69 -0.06 -13.29
C ILE A 175 -17.41 1.19 -13.80
N ALA A 176 -17.32 2.31 -13.08
CA ALA A 176 -17.96 3.58 -13.44
C ALA A 176 -16.98 4.55 -14.14
N MET A 177 -15.76 4.11 -14.42
CA MET A 177 -14.79 4.89 -15.19
C MET A 177 -15.27 5.05 -16.64
N THR A 178 -15.08 6.25 -17.17
CA THR A 178 -15.45 6.66 -18.52
C THR A 178 -14.30 7.44 -19.16
N PRO A 179 -14.28 7.61 -20.49
CA PRO A 179 -13.27 8.44 -21.14
C PRO A 179 -13.20 9.88 -20.61
N ALA A 180 -14.32 10.43 -20.12
CA ALA A 180 -14.38 11.78 -19.57
C ALA A 180 -13.54 11.94 -18.29
N ASP A 181 -13.28 10.86 -17.55
CA ASP A 181 -12.44 10.89 -16.34
C ASP A 181 -10.94 11.05 -16.65
N LEU A 182 -10.55 10.87 -17.91
CA LEU A 182 -9.18 11.10 -18.38
C LEU A 182 -8.94 12.56 -18.76
N GLU A 183 -10.01 13.31 -19.03
CA GLU A 183 -9.91 14.65 -19.60
C GLU A 183 -9.21 15.66 -18.66
N PRO A 184 -9.47 15.66 -17.32
CA PRO A 184 -8.71 16.50 -16.41
C PRO A 184 -7.21 16.18 -16.40
N LEU A 185 -6.83 14.90 -16.54
CA LEU A 185 -5.42 14.51 -16.60
C LEU A 185 -4.76 15.04 -17.89
N ARG A 186 -5.46 14.96 -19.03
CA ARG A 186 -4.98 15.51 -20.31
C ARG A 186 -4.87 17.03 -20.29
N HIS A 187 -5.80 17.73 -19.66
CA HIS A 187 -5.72 19.17 -19.43
C HIS A 187 -4.57 19.56 -18.47
N GLY A 188 -4.11 18.63 -17.64
CA GLY A 188 -2.89 18.76 -16.83
C GLY A 188 -1.61 18.42 -17.58
N ASP A 189 -1.66 18.35 -18.92
CA ASP A 189 -0.55 18.01 -19.82
C ASP A 189 0.03 16.60 -19.62
N PHE A 190 -0.72 15.67 -19.01
CA PHE A 190 -0.29 14.27 -18.93
C PHE A 190 -0.54 13.53 -20.23
N ASN A 191 0.49 12.85 -20.73
CA ASN A 191 0.35 11.94 -21.87
C ASN A 191 -0.21 10.57 -21.45
N ASP A 192 -0.60 9.74 -22.42
CA ASP A 192 -1.23 8.43 -22.16
C ASP A 192 -0.33 7.47 -21.33
N GLN A 193 0.99 7.54 -21.48
CA GLN A 193 1.92 6.75 -20.66
C GLN A 193 1.92 7.21 -19.20
N GLU A 194 1.84 8.52 -18.95
CA GLU A 194 1.76 9.08 -17.59
C GLU A 194 0.42 8.74 -16.93
N ILE A 195 -0.68 8.77 -17.67
CA ILE A 195 -1.99 8.32 -17.20
C ILE A 195 -1.97 6.82 -16.87
N LEU A 196 -1.31 6.01 -17.70
CA LEU A 196 -1.10 4.58 -17.42
C LEU A 196 -0.29 4.38 -16.12
N ASP A 197 0.72 5.22 -15.87
CA ASP A 197 1.50 5.16 -14.63
C ASP A 197 0.68 5.54 -13.39
N VAL A 198 -0.21 6.54 -13.48
CA VAL A 198 -1.18 6.86 -12.39
C VAL A 198 -2.05 5.62 -12.11
N THR A 199 -2.55 4.98 -13.17
CA THR A 199 -3.38 3.76 -13.08
C THR A 199 -2.64 2.63 -12.38
N HIS A 200 -1.39 2.38 -12.77
CA HIS A 200 -0.54 1.36 -12.16
C HIS A 200 -0.25 1.64 -10.69
N ALA A 201 0.06 2.89 -10.33
CA ALA A 201 0.26 3.27 -8.94
C ALA A 201 -1.00 3.02 -8.12
N SER A 202 -2.17 3.51 -8.56
CA SER A 202 -3.45 3.26 -7.88
C SER A 202 -3.76 1.76 -7.75
N ALA A 203 -3.59 0.97 -8.80
CA ALA A 203 -3.83 -0.47 -8.75
C ALA A 203 -2.86 -1.18 -7.78
N MET A 204 -1.57 -0.83 -7.81
CA MET A 204 -0.56 -1.39 -6.92
C MET A 204 -0.88 -1.11 -5.46
N PHE A 205 -1.33 0.10 -5.13
CA PHE A 205 -1.69 0.44 -3.76
C PHE A 205 -3.04 -0.13 -3.35
N ALA A 206 -4.00 -0.28 -4.26
CA ALA A 206 -5.21 -1.02 -3.97
C ALA A 206 -4.87 -2.46 -3.53
N TRP A 207 -3.94 -3.12 -4.22
CA TRP A 207 -3.46 -4.45 -3.83
C TRP A 207 -2.64 -4.42 -2.53
N ALA A 208 -1.64 -3.54 -2.41
CA ALA A 208 -0.77 -3.47 -1.24
C ALA A 208 -1.55 -3.12 0.04
N ASN A 209 -2.50 -2.18 -0.03
CA ASN A 209 -3.34 -1.82 1.11
C ASN A 209 -4.14 -3.00 1.65
N ARG A 210 -4.53 -3.96 0.79
CA ARG A 210 -5.24 -5.17 1.23
C ARG A 210 -4.32 -6.06 2.04
N LEU A 211 -3.09 -6.30 1.59
CA LEU A 211 -2.11 -7.07 2.36
C LEU A 211 -1.75 -6.38 3.68
N MET A 212 -1.43 -5.08 3.63
CA MET A 212 -1.01 -4.31 4.81
C MET A 212 -2.06 -4.30 5.93
N GLN A 213 -3.35 -4.28 5.58
CA GLN A 213 -4.45 -4.26 6.56
C GLN A 213 -4.94 -5.66 6.96
N THR A 214 -4.63 -6.68 6.15
CA THR A 214 -5.09 -8.06 6.41
C THR A 214 -4.06 -8.85 7.18
N LEU A 215 -2.77 -8.60 6.95
CA LEU A 215 -1.64 -9.33 7.54
C LEU A 215 -1.03 -8.64 8.76
N GLY A 216 -1.54 -7.48 9.15
CA GLY A 216 -0.95 -6.67 10.21
C GLY A 216 -1.65 -5.34 10.41
N GLU A 217 -1.00 -4.48 11.18
CA GLU A 217 -1.54 -3.19 11.56
C GLU A 217 -0.46 -2.11 11.74
N PRO A 218 -0.80 -0.83 11.56
CA PRO A 218 0.07 0.26 11.99
C PRO A 218 0.21 0.25 13.51
N VAL A 219 1.40 0.59 13.99
CA VAL A 219 1.67 0.92 15.41
C VAL A 219 2.47 2.22 15.46
N ALA A 220 2.43 2.93 16.60
CA ALA A 220 3.25 4.11 16.80
C ALA A 220 4.74 3.76 16.57
N GLY A 221 5.43 4.60 15.79
CA GLY A 221 6.83 4.41 15.40
C GLY A 221 7.84 4.91 16.42
#